data_AF-A0A0M4D3W6-F1
#
_entry.id   AF-A0A0M4D3W6-F1
#
_cell.length_a   1.000
_cell.length_b   1.000
_cell.length_c   1.000
_cell.angle_alpha   90.00
_cell.angle_beta   90.00
_cell.angle_gamma   90.00
#
_symmetry.space_group_name_H-M   'P 1'
#
loop_
_entity.id
_entity.type
_entity.pdbx_description
1 polymer ?
#
loop_
_entity_poly.entity_id
_entity_poly.type
_entity_poly.pdbx_seq_one_letter_code
_entity_poly.pdbx_strand_id
1 'polypeptide(L)' 'MRMKICDLCEEQSKKTRNGKPHEYLSKVDEARIFKGDNPRGFEEQDFQCLTCQAKFTRSTDKNDLAWTLWQG' A
#
# COMPACT_ATOMS: atom_id res chain seq x y z
N MET A 1 4.60 -16.39 14.02
CA MET A 1 5.88 -15.67 13.81
C MET A 1 5.54 -14.31 13.22
N ARG A 2 5.92 -13.19 13.86
CA ARG A 2 5.80 -11.87 13.22
C ARG A 2 6.73 -11.85 12.01
N MET A 3 6.19 -11.60 10.81
CA MET A 3 7.02 -11.28 9.66
C MET A 3 7.87 -10.06 10.04
N LYS A 4 9.19 -10.24 10.11
CA LYS A 4 10.11 -9.12 10.30
C LYS A 4 10.18 -8.38 8.97
N ILE A 5 9.32 -7.39 8.79
CA ILE A 5 9.46 -6.41 7.72
C ILE A 5 10.67 -5.52 8.04
N CYS A 6 11.29 -4.92 7.02
CA CYS A 6 12.41 -3.99 7.27
C CYS A 6 11.92 -2.69 7.93
N ASP A 7 12.82 -1.96 8.57
CA ASP A 7 12.51 -0.71 9.28
C ASP A 7 11.76 0.29 8.38
N LEU A 8 12.13 0.36 7.09
CA LEU A 8 11.46 1.21 6.11
C LEU A 8 10.00 0.78 5.83
N CYS A 9 9.72 -0.53 5.85
CA CYS A 9 8.37 -1.05 5.74
C CYS A 9 7.57 -0.87 7.02
N GLU A 10 8.21 -0.91 8.19
CA GLU A 10 7.56 -0.56 9.45
C GLU A 10 7.11 0.90 9.44
N GLU A 11 7.99 1.81 9.02
CA GLU A 11 7.64 3.21 8.85
C GLU A 11 6.61 3.42 7.73
N GLN A 12 6.66 2.63 6.66
CA GLN A 12 5.65 2.66 5.61
C GLN A 12 4.25 2.34 6.15
N SER A 13 4.14 1.34 7.03
CA SER A 13 2.85 0.92 7.60
C SER A 13 2.18 2.00 8.46
N LYS A 14 2.96 2.98 8.94
CA LYS A 14 2.50 4.10 9.77
C LYS A 14 2.13 5.34 8.95
N LYS A 15 2.38 5.35 7.63
CA LYS A 15 2.15 6.53 6.79
C LYS A 15 0.67 6.81 6.55
N THR A 16 0.34 8.10 6.49
CA THR A 16 -0.98 8.59 6.09
C THR A 16 -1.11 8.67 4.56
N ARG A 17 -2.30 9.06 4.09
CA ARG A 17 -2.72 9.10 2.67
C ARG A 17 -1.74 9.75 1.69
N ASN A 18 -0.91 10.69 2.13
CA ASN A 18 0.03 11.42 1.27
C ASN A 18 1.47 10.87 1.30
N GLY A 19 1.73 9.81 2.07
CA GLY A 19 3.06 9.19 2.15
C GLY A 19 3.44 8.53 0.83
N LYS A 20 4.60 8.88 0.27
CA LYS A 20 5.17 8.17 -0.88
C LYS A 20 5.71 6.80 -0.45
N PRO A 21 5.72 5.78 -1.33
CA PRO A 21 6.45 4.54 -1.07
C PRO A 21 7.93 4.86 -0.82
N HIS A 22 8.57 4.11 0.07
CA HIS A 22 10.02 4.17 0.20
C HIS A 22 10.72 3.53 -1.01
N GLU A 23 12.02 3.77 -1.16
CA GLU A 23 12.80 3.44 -2.37
C GLU A 23 12.77 1.96 -2.79
N TYR A 24 12.65 1.04 -1.83
CA TYR A 24 12.61 -0.40 -2.11
C TYR A 24 11.20 -0.97 -2.37
N LEU A 25 10.14 -0.15 -2.33
CA LEU A 25 8.80 -0.58 -2.72
C LEU A 25 8.58 -0.38 -4.21
N SER A 26 8.43 -1.49 -4.93
CA SER A 26 8.10 -1.49 -6.35
C SER A 26 6.63 -1.83 -6.56
N LYS A 27 6.00 -1.19 -7.54
CA LYS A 27 4.62 -1.51 -7.92
C LYS A 27 4.55 -2.95 -8.43
N VAL A 28 3.55 -3.68 -7.94
CA VAL A 28 3.19 -4.99 -8.43
C VAL A 28 1.85 -4.82 -9.13
N ASP A 29 1.85 -5.21 -10.41
CA ASP A 29 0.69 -5.11 -11.30
C ASP A 29 0.15 -3.70 -11.53
N GLU A 30 -0.87 -3.63 -12.37
CA GLU A 30 -1.58 -2.40 -12.68
C GLU A 30 -2.50 -1.98 -11.53
N ALA A 31 -2.79 -0.68 -11.44
CA ALA A 31 -3.70 -0.16 -10.43
C ALA A 31 -5.13 -0.72 -10.66
N ARG A 32 -5.74 -1.21 -9.60
CA ARG A 32 -7.12 -1.69 -9.56
C ARG A 32 -8.04 -0.49 -9.41
N ILE A 33 -8.80 -0.16 -10.46
CA ILE A 33 -9.69 1.01 -10.49
C ILE A 33 -11.10 0.58 -10.10
N PHE A 34 -11.58 1.10 -8.97
CA PHE A 34 -12.93 0.89 -8.47
C PHE A 34 -13.80 2.10 -8.83
N LYS A 35 -14.64 1.94 -9.86
CA LYS A 35 -15.58 2.97 -10.29
C LYS A 35 -16.84 2.92 -9.44
N GLY A 36 -17.04 3.91 -8.56
CA GLY A 36 -18.30 4.15 -7.87
C GLY A 36 -19.15 5.22 -8.56
N ASP A 37 -20.37 5.45 -8.05
CA ASP A 37 -21.18 6.59 -8.47
C ASP A 37 -20.47 7.91 -8.13
N ASN A 38 -20.30 8.77 -9.13
CA ASN A 38 -19.54 10.02 -9.05
C ASN A 38 -19.98 10.84 -7.81
N PRO A 39 -19.08 11.23 -6.89
CA PRO A 39 -17.61 11.28 -6.96
C PRO A 39 -16.85 10.12 -6.28
N ARG A 40 -17.49 8.97 -6.04
CA ARG A 40 -17.01 7.93 -5.12
C ARG A 40 -16.11 6.85 -5.74
N GLY A 41 -15.35 7.18 -6.79
CA GLY A 41 -14.34 6.27 -7.33
C GLY A 41 -13.05 6.29 -6.52
N PHE A 42 -12.36 5.16 -6.44
CA PHE A 42 -11.02 5.05 -5.87
C PHE A 42 -10.17 4.03 -6.63
N GLU A 43 -8.87 4.05 -6.38
CA GLU A 43 -7.90 3.14 -6.96
C GLU A 43 -7.07 2.50 -5.86
N GLU A 44 -6.71 1.24 -6.07
CA GLU A 44 -5.76 0.51 -5.24
C GLU A 44 -4.54 0.13 -6.08
N GLN A 45 -3.34 0.33 -5.53
CA GLN A 45 -2.09 -0.09 -6.15
C GLN A 45 -1.33 -0.97 -5.19
N ASP A 46 -0.94 -2.16 -5.66
CA ASP A 46 -0.11 -3.06 -4.87
C ASP A 46 1.37 -2.74 -5.05
N PHE A 47 2.13 -2.92 -3.97
CA PHE A 47 3.57 -2.73 -3.92
C PHE A 47 4.22 -3.91 -3.19
N GLN A 48 5.42 -4.26 -3.60
CA GLN A 48 6.25 -5.27 -2.93
C GLN A 48 7.61 -4.70 -2.63
N CYS A 49 8.05 -4.89 -1.39
CA CYS A 49 9.36 -4.48 -0.94
C CYS A 49 10.41 -5.46 -1.47
N LEU A 50 11.40 -4.96 -2.19
CA LEU A 50 12.48 -5.79 -2.73
C LEU A 50 13.41 -6.33 -1.61
N THR A 51 13.47 -5.64 -0.45
CA THR A 51 14.34 -6.02 0.68
C THR A 51 13.74 -7.13 1.55
N CYS A 52 12.48 -7.00 1.96
CA CYS A 52 11.84 -7.94 2.90
C CYS A 52 10.66 -8.70 2.30
N GLN A 53 10.35 -8.49 1.01
CA GLN A 53 9.25 -9.15 0.29
C GLN A 53 7.85 -8.87 0.86
N ALA A 54 7.73 -7.91 1.79
CA ALA A 54 6.45 -7.45 2.30
C ALA A 54 5.60 -6.82 1.20
N LYS A 55 4.29 -7.07 1.25
CA LYS A 55 3.31 -6.54 0.29
C LYS A 55 2.43 -5.49 0.93
N PHE A 56 2.20 -4.40 0.21
CA PHE A 56 1.34 -3.30 0.63
C PHE A 56 0.32 -2.98 -0.44
N THR A 57 -0.90 -2.67 -0.05
CA THR A 57 -1.88 -2.01 -0.92
C THR A 57 -1.95 -0.55 -0.55
N ARG A 58 -1.80 0.33 -1.55
CA ARG A 58 -2.07 1.76 -1.42
C ARG A 58 -3.48 2.07 -1.94
N SER A 59 -4.39 2.46 -1.07
CA SER A 59 -5.74 2.89 -1.43
C SER A 59 -5.82 4.41 -1.53
N THR A 60 -6.52 4.90 -2.54
CA THR A 60 -6.91 6.32 -2.61
C THR A 60 -8.30 6.58 -2.03
N ASP A 61 -9.00 5.57 -1.51
CA ASP A 61 -10.26 5.78 -0.81
C ASP A 61 -10.02 6.66 0.43
N LYS A 62 -10.94 7.60 0.67
CA LYS A 62 -10.95 8.45 1.86
C LYS A 62 -11.42 7.70 3.11
N ASN A 63 -12.12 6.57 2.95
CA ASN A 63 -12.66 5.77 4.05
C ASN A 63 -11.77 4.59 4.45
N ASP A 64 -10.71 4.32 3.68
CA ASP A 64 -9.81 3.18 3.90
C ASP A 64 -8.44 3.61 4.44
N LEU A 65 -7.66 2.65 4.92
CA LEU A 65 -6.26 2.83 5.22
C LEU A 65 -5.48 3.11 3.94
N ALA A 66 -4.70 4.17 3.98
CA ALA A 66 -3.86 4.57 2.86
C ALA A 66 -2.82 3.51 2.47
N TRP A 67 -2.29 2.78 3.45
CA TRP A 67 -1.25 1.78 3.29
C TRP A 67 -1.58 0.56 4.14
N THR A 68 -2.00 -0.52 3.48
CA THR A 68 -2.37 -1.77 4.15
C THR A 68 -1.28 -2.81 3.93
N LEU A 69 -0.58 -3.19 4.99
CA LEU A 69 0.38 -4.30 4.98
C LEU A 69 -0.38 -5.63 4.95
N TRP A 70 -0.04 -6.50 4.00
CA TRP A 70 -0.66 -7.82 3.90
C TRP A 70 -0.17 -8.71 5.05
N GLN A 71 -1.11 -9.15 5.88
CA GLN A 71 -0.88 -10.19 6.87
C GLN A 71 -1.36 -11.50 6.25
N GLY A 72 -0.45 -12.18 5.53
CA GLY A 72 -0.72 -13.49 4.94
C GLY A 72 -1.07 -14.55 5.98
#